data_AF-A0A2W2DVT3-F1
#
_entry.id   AF-A0A2W2DVT3-F1
#
_cell.length_a   1.000
_cell.length_b   1.000
_cell.length_c   1.000
_cell.angle_alpha   90.00
_cell.angle_beta   90.00
_cell.angle_gamma   90.00
#
_symmetry.space_group_name_H-M   'P 1'
#
loop_
_entity.id
_entity.type
_entity.pdbx_description
1 polymer ?
#
loop_
_entity_poly.entity_id
_entity_poly.type
_entity_poly.pdbx_seq_one_letter_code
_entity_poly.pdbx_strand_id
1 'polypeptide(L)'
;MRVRVTPRGGTAVWLVVLALVQAAAFIAVWRFALHTGIGQWIDTVALTGNRIGRDHIEEPVDRILNAMSVVSLLAVTITIGFIALIRGRVALAVAATLLIAGANVTTQLLKYGLTRPDYGIDPERVYVGNSLPSGHTTVAASVAVALVLVLPPKVRAFGAVVGAGYAATAGVATLSAGWHRPSDAVAAFLVVGVWAALAGLLLLVTQRERAKVARADAHRLTALLLGAGGLLAIVACGLALSWLVGMRGTSAAELARQPLLVGYAGSAAGIAGSMGVVMALVLIAVHRLVPRHQG
;
A
#
# COMPACT_ATOMS: atom_id res chain seq x y z
N MET A 1 -4.56 -42.48 -9.78
CA MET A 1 -5.40 -41.25 -9.66
C MET A 1 -4.58 -40.03 -10.10
N ARG A 2 -4.84 -39.44 -11.28
CA ARG A 2 -4.27 -38.14 -11.63
C ARG A 2 -5.08 -37.06 -10.92
N VAL A 3 -4.51 -36.43 -9.90
CA VAL A 3 -5.10 -35.22 -9.29
C VAL A 3 -5.20 -34.18 -10.39
N ARG A 4 -6.40 -33.95 -10.93
CA ARG A 4 -6.66 -32.80 -11.80
C ARG A 4 -6.49 -31.57 -10.92
N VAL A 5 -5.29 -30.98 -10.93
CA VAL A 5 -5.07 -29.63 -10.40
C VAL A 5 -5.93 -28.72 -11.25
N THR A 6 -7.15 -28.44 -10.77
CA THR A 6 -7.99 -27.46 -11.42
C THR A 6 -7.24 -26.12 -11.38
N PRO A 7 -7.34 -25.26 -12.42
CA PRO A 7 -6.73 -23.92 -12.43
C PRO A 7 -7.03 -23.06 -11.19
N ARG A 8 -8.05 -23.46 -10.42
CA ARG A 8 -8.50 -22.89 -9.15
C ARG A 8 -7.57 -23.18 -7.98
N GLY A 9 -7.06 -24.41 -7.85
CA GLY A 9 -6.13 -24.77 -6.78
C GLY A 9 -4.87 -23.91 -6.85
N GLY A 10 -4.30 -23.75 -8.06
CA GLY A 10 -3.16 -22.87 -8.28
C GLY A 10 -3.45 -21.39 -8.01
N THR A 11 -4.66 -20.90 -8.30
CA THR A 11 -5.04 -19.51 -8.01
C THR A 11 -5.27 -19.27 -6.51
N ALA A 12 -5.90 -20.22 -5.81
CA ALA A 12 -6.08 -20.15 -4.36
C ALA A 12 -4.73 -20.18 -3.63
N VAL A 13 -3.86 -21.14 -3.99
CA VAL A 13 -2.49 -21.22 -3.45
C VAL A 13 -1.73 -19.93 -3.71
N TRP A 14 -1.81 -19.39 -4.92
CA TRP A 14 -1.17 -18.11 -5.26
C TRP A 14 -1.66 -16.96 -4.38
N LEU A 15 -2.97 -16.82 -4.15
CA LEU A 15 -3.52 -15.77 -3.29
C LEU A 15 -3.12 -15.95 -1.82
N VAL A 16 -3.10 -17.18 -1.32
CA VAL A 16 -2.61 -17.49 0.02
C VAL A 16 -1.13 -17.11 0.15
N VAL A 17 -0.30 -17.50 -0.82
CA VAL A 17 1.12 -17.12 -0.85
C VAL A 17 1.28 -15.60 -0.90
N LEU A 18 0.50 -14.88 -1.71
CA LEU A 18 0.54 -13.42 -1.73
C LEU A 18 0.17 -12.79 -0.39
N ALA A 19 -0.86 -13.30 0.28
CA ALA A 19 -1.24 -12.82 1.61
C ALA A 19 -0.11 -13.07 2.63
N LEU A 20 0.48 -14.27 2.63
CA LEU A 20 1.57 -14.64 3.52
C LEU A 20 2.84 -13.83 3.26
N VAL A 21 3.23 -13.63 2.00
CA VAL A 21 4.40 -12.82 1.64
C VAL A 21 4.22 -11.37 2.08
N GLN A 22 3.03 -10.78 1.90
CA GLN A 22 2.78 -9.41 2.35
C GLN A 22 2.72 -9.29 3.86
N ALA A 23 2.15 -10.28 4.57
CA ALA A 23 2.20 -10.34 6.02
C ALA A 23 3.64 -10.49 6.55
N ALA A 24 4.45 -11.34 5.92
CA ALA A 24 5.86 -11.51 6.27
C ALA A 24 6.67 -10.23 6.00
N ALA A 25 6.44 -9.58 4.87
CA ALA A 25 7.05 -8.28 4.56
C ALA A 25 6.63 -7.21 5.56
N PHE A 26 5.35 -7.20 5.99
CA PHE A 26 4.88 -6.29 7.03
C PHE A 26 5.60 -6.53 8.35
N ILE A 27 5.74 -7.80 8.77
CA ILE A 27 6.46 -8.16 10.00
C ILE A 27 7.93 -7.73 9.90
N ALA A 28 8.57 -7.90 8.75
CA ALA A 28 9.94 -7.46 8.52
C ALA A 28 10.07 -5.93 8.64
N VAL A 29 9.18 -5.17 8.00
CA VAL A 29 9.12 -3.70 8.10
C VAL A 29 8.89 -3.28 9.55
N TRP A 30 7.92 -3.87 10.24
CA TRP A 30 7.63 -3.60 11.64
C TRP A 30 8.83 -3.86 12.55
N ARG A 31 9.46 -5.04 12.44
CA ARG A 31 10.65 -5.39 13.22
C ARG A 31 11.80 -4.43 12.95
N PHE A 32 12.10 -4.16 11.68
CA PHE A 32 13.18 -3.27 11.31
C PHE A 32 12.93 -1.82 11.76
N ALA A 33 11.78 -1.25 11.41
CA ALA A 33 11.46 0.15 11.65
C ALA A 33 11.26 0.47 13.14
N LEU A 34 10.60 -0.41 13.90
CA LEU A 34 10.29 -0.13 15.32
C LEU A 34 11.35 -0.67 16.27
N HIS A 35 11.95 -1.82 15.99
CA HIS A 35 12.80 -2.54 16.96
C HIS A 35 14.29 -2.49 16.64
N THR A 36 14.71 -1.64 15.70
CA THR A 36 16.13 -1.39 15.47
C THR A 36 16.41 0.11 15.51
N GLY A 37 17.54 0.49 16.11
CA GLY A 37 17.96 1.90 16.11
C GLY A 37 18.21 2.42 14.70
N ILE A 38 18.76 1.58 13.81
CA ILE A 38 19.01 1.96 12.41
C ILE A 38 17.69 2.26 11.67
N GLY A 39 16.67 1.41 11.84
CA GLY A 39 15.38 1.62 11.20
C GLY A 39 14.70 2.89 11.69
N GLN A 40 14.67 3.12 13.00
CA GLN A 40 14.13 4.35 13.57
C GLN A 40 14.90 5.58 13.09
N TRP A 41 16.23 5.51 13.04
CA TRP A 41 17.08 6.61 12.57
C TRP A 41 16.81 6.94 11.11
N ILE A 42 16.74 5.95 10.22
CA ILE A 42 16.39 6.15 8.79
C ILE A 42 15.03 6.84 8.64
N ASP A 43 14.01 6.36 9.36
CA ASP A 43 12.68 6.97 9.34
C ASP A 43 12.72 8.42 9.81
N THR A 44 13.48 8.71 10.88
CA THR A 44 13.66 10.07 11.40
C THR A 44 14.43 10.97 10.44
N VAL A 45 15.45 10.47 9.73
CA VAL A 45 16.19 11.24 8.71
C VAL A 45 15.26 11.66 7.59
N ALA A 46 14.47 10.74 7.04
CA ALA A 46 13.50 11.05 5.99
C ALA A 46 12.41 12.03 6.47
N LEU A 47 11.94 11.84 7.70
CA LEU A 47 10.95 12.71 8.33
C LEU A 47 11.50 14.09 8.68
N THR A 48 12.80 14.22 8.95
CA THR A 48 13.46 15.52 9.17
C THR A 48 13.68 16.23 7.84
N GLY A 49 14.01 15.47 6.78
CA GLY A 49 14.23 16.00 5.44
C GLY A 49 13.01 16.67 4.80
N ASN A 50 11.79 16.39 5.28
CA ASN A 50 10.59 17.10 4.81
C ASN A 50 10.65 18.62 5.04
N ARG A 51 11.41 19.10 6.04
CA ARG A 51 11.59 20.53 6.35
C ARG A 51 12.19 21.30 5.18
N ILE A 52 12.94 20.63 4.30
CA ILE A 52 13.65 21.26 3.18
C ILE A 52 12.70 21.65 2.03
N GLY A 53 11.48 21.09 1.98
CA GLY A 53 10.48 21.39 0.96
C GLY A 53 9.10 21.80 1.50
N ARG A 54 8.91 21.82 2.82
CA ARG A 54 7.60 22.01 3.48
C ARG A 54 6.93 23.32 3.06
N ASP A 55 7.67 24.43 3.05
CA ASP A 55 7.12 25.77 2.77
C ASP A 55 6.47 25.92 1.37
N HIS A 56 6.77 25.02 0.43
CA HIS A 56 6.22 25.06 -0.94
C HIS A 56 5.12 24.01 -1.18
N ILE A 57 4.84 23.13 -0.22
CA ILE A 57 3.94 21.98 -0.40
C ILE A 57 2.84 21.85 0.66
N GLU A 58 2.77 22.74 1.65
CA GLU A 58 1.75 22.71 2.72
C GLU A 58 0.31 22.72 2.17
N GLU A 59 -0.04 23.68 1.32
CA GLU A 59 -1.42 23.81 0.80
C GLU A 59 -1.89 22.58 -0.01
N PRO A 60 -1.11 22.05 -0.97
CA PRO A 60 -1.49 20.83 -1.69
C PRO A 60 -1.60 19.60 -0.79
N VAL A 61 -0.71 19.46 0.19
CA VAL A 61 -0.67 18.33 1.13
C VAL A 61 -1.91 18.36 2.03
N ASP A 62 -2.24 19.51 2.60
CA ASP A 62 -3.44 19.68 3.44
C ASP A 62 -4.73 19.43 2.67
N ARG A 63 -4.80 19.85 1.40
CA ARG A 63 -5.97 19.57 0.54
C ARG A 63 -6.15 18.08 0.29
N ILE A 64 -5.07 17.35 0.01
CA ILE A 64 -5.11 15.88 -0.19
C ILE A 64 -5.55 15.18 1.10
N LEU A 65 -5.01 15.60 2.25
CA LEU A 65 -5.28 14.95 3.53
C LEU A 65 -6.69 15.24 4.04
N ASN A 66 -7.19 16.46 3.90
CA ASN A 66 -8.59 16.80 4.22
C ASN A 66 -9.59 16.08 3.30
N ALA A 67 -9.24 15.85 2.03
CA ALA A 67 -10.06 15.04 1.13
C ALA A 67 -10.19 13.57 1.59
N MET A 68 -9.32 13.08 2.47
CA MET A 68 -9.33 11.73 3.04
C MET A 68 -10.09 11.63 4.36
N SER A 69 -11.01 12.56 4.63
CA SER A 69 -11.88 12.49 5.81
C SER A 69 -12.67 11.17 5.87
N VAL A 70 -13.09 10.78 7.09
CA VAL A 70 -13.97 9.62 7.32
C VAL A 70 -15.26 9.74 6.48
N VAL A 71 -15.75 10.95 6.26
CA VAL A 71 -16.93 11.24 5.43
C VAL A 71 -16.66 10.89 3.96
N SER A 72 -15.50 11.28 3.43
CA SER A 72 -15.08 10.92 2.07
C SER A 72 -14.92 9.41 1.91
N LEU A 73 -14.34 8.73 2.90
CA LEU A 73 -14.21 7.27 2.90
C LEU A 73 -15.57 6.57 2.86
N LEU A 74 -16.52 7.03 3.68
CA LEU A 74 -17.89 6.52 3.67
C LEU A 74 -18.56 6.74 2.31
N ALA A 75 -18.47 7.96 1.76
CA ALA A 75 -19.04 8.29 0.46
C ALA A 75 -18.46 7.42 -0.67
N VAL A 76 -17.14 7.21 -0.69
CA VAL A 76 -16.47 6.37 -1.69
C VAL A 76 -16.83 4.89 -1.50
N THR A 77 -16.87 4.39 -0.27
CA THR A 77 -17.27 3.00 0.03
C THR A 77 -18.70 2.75 -0.43
N ILE A 78 -19.63 3.66 -0.12
CA ILE A 78 -21.01 3.60 -0.57
C ILE A 78 -21.08 3.62 -2.11
N THR A 79 -20.32 4.51 -2.75
CA THR A 79 -20.29 4.61 -4.22
C THR A 79 -19.77 3.33 -4.87
N ILE A 80 -18.69 2.75 -4.36
CA ILE A 80 -18.13 1.48 -4.85
C ILE A 80 -19.13 0.34 -4.65
N GLY A 81 -19.75 0.27 -3.46
CA GLY A 81 -20.80 -0.70 -3.16
C GLY A 81 -21.98 -0.57 -4.10
N PHE A 82 -22.46 0.65 -4.33
CA PHE A 82 -23.56 0.96 -5.22
C PHE A 82 -23.26 0.59 -6.68
N ILE A 83 -22.06 0.93 -7.20
CA ILE A 83 -21.61 0.51 -8.53
C ILE A 83 -21.61 -1.02 -8.66
N ALA A 84 -21.12 -1.73 -7.64
CA ALA A 84 -21.08 -3.19 -7.67
C ALA A 84 -22.48 -3.82 -7.59
N LEU A 85 -23.39 -3.22 -6.81
CA LEU A 85 -24.79 -3.65 -6.67
C LEU A 85 -25.60 -3.43 -7.96
N ILE A 86 -25.50 -2.25 -8.60
CA ILE A 86 -26.16 -1.98 -9.89
C ILE A 86 -25.72 -3.00 -10.96
N ARG A 87 -24.47 -3.44 -10.91
CA ARG A 87 -23.93 -4.43 -11.85
C ARG A 87 -24.37 -5.87 -11.55
N GLY A 88 -25.21 -6.09 -10.53
CA GLY A 88 -25.68 -7.41 -10.10
C GLY A 88 -24.58 -8.27 -9.46
N ARG A 89 -23.50 -7.65 -8.96
CA ARG A 89 -22.30 -8.33 -8.46
C ARG A 89 -22.14 -8.18 -6.96
N VAL A 90 -23.12 -8.69 -6.20
CA VAL A 90 -23.13 -8.65 -4.73
C VAL A 90 -21.82 -9.16 -4.11
N ALA A 91 -21.29 -10.28 -4.60
CA ALA A 91 -20.00 -10.82 -4.13
C ALA A 91 -18.83 -9.84 -4.30
N LEU A 92 -18.84 -9.01 -5.36
CA LEU A 92 -17.82 -8.00 -5.60
C LEU A 92 -17.99 -6.79 -4.68
N ALA A 93 -19.23 -6.39 -4.40
CA ALA A 93 -19.54 -5.36 -3.42
C ALA A 93 -19.05 -5.77 -2.02
N VAL A 94 -19.35 -7.00 -1.61
CA VAL A 94 -18.92 -7.56 -0.32
C VAL A 94 -17.40 -7.65 -0.25
N ALA A 95 -16.73 -8.18 -1.28
CA ALA A 95 -15.27 -8.28 -1.30
C ALA A 95 -14.57 -6.90 -1.23
N ALA A 96 -15.07 -5.90 -1.97
CA ALA A 96 -14.55 -4.54 -1.92
C ALA A 96 -14.78 -3.89 -0.55
N THR A 97 -15.97 -4.07 0.04
CA THR A 97 -16.31 -3.55 1.38
C THR A 97 -15.43 -4.18 2.45
N LEU A 98 -15.25 -5.51 2.42
CA LEU A 98 -14.38 -6.22 3.35
C LEU A 98 -12.93 -5.80 3.21
N LEU A 99 -12.45 -5.55 1.99
CA LEU A 99 -11.10 -5.04 1.77
C LEU A 99 -10.91 -3.68 2.44
N ILE A 100 -11.82 -2.74 2.21
CA ILE A 100 -11.73 -1.38 2.77
C ILE A 100 -11.88 -1.43 4.29
N ALA A 101 -12.97 -1.99 4.79
CA ALA A 101 -13.25 -2.02 6.22
C ALA A 101 -12.19 -2.82 6.97
N GLY A 102 -11.84 -4.00 6.45
CA GLY A 102 -10.82 -4.87 7.02
C GLY A 102 -9.46 -4.20 7.11
N ALA A 103 -8.96 -3.61 6.02
CA ALA A 103 -7.65 -2.96 6.03
C ALA A 103 -7.58 -1.79 7.02
N ASN A 104 -8.64 -0.98 7.09
CA ASN A 104 -8.71 0.16 8.00
C ASN A 104 -8.82 -0.28 9.47
N VAL A 105 -9.68 -1.25 9.78
CA VAL A 105 -9.79 -1.81 11.14
C VAL A 105 -8.48 -2.45 11.56
N THR A 106 -7.86 -3.28 10.72
CA THR A 106 -6.54 -3.87 10.99
C THR A 106 -5.48 -2.80 11.22
N THR A 107 -5.48 -1.72 10.43
CA THR A 107 -4.56 -0.60 10.62
C THR A 107 -4.71 0.06 11.99
N GLN A 108 -5.94 0.32 12.44
CA GLN A 108 -6.16 0.91 13.77
C GLN A 108 -5.77 -0.07 14.89
N LEU A 109 -6.15 -1.34 14.78
CA LEU A 109 -5.77 -2.36 15.76
C LEU A 109 -4.26 -2.51 15.89
N LEU A 110 -3.54 -2.54 14.76
CA LEU A 110 -2.08 -2.57 14.76
C LEU A 110 -1.50 -1.27 15.32
N LYS A 111 -2.03 -0.11 14.95
CA LYS A 111 -1.53 1.18 15.45
C LYS A 111 -1.58 1.28 16.97
N TYR A 112 -2.70 0.88 17.58
CA TYR A 112 -2.87 0.93 19.04
C TYR A 112 -2.28 -0.30 19.76
N GLY A 113 -2.12 -1.43 19.07
CA GLY A 113 -1.57 -2.66 19.65
C GLY A 113 -0.04 -2.75 19.60
N LEU A 114 0.60 -2.09 18.62
CA LEU A 114 2.05 -2.10 18.48
C LEU A 114 2.68 -1.00 19.32
N THR A 115 3.61 -1.38 20.19
CA THR A 115 4.43 -0.42 20.94
C THR A 115 5.67 -0.06 20.14
N ARG A 116 6.04 1.22 20.11
CA ARG A 116 7.31 1.70 19.57
C ARG A 116 8.27 1.91 20.74
N PRO A 117 9.33 1.08 20.90
CA PRO A 117 10.36 1.31 21.90
C PRO A 117 11.04 2.67 21.69
N ASP A 118 11.38 3.34 22.79
CA ASP A 118 12.19 4.56 22.73
C ASP A 118 13.68 4.21 22.79
N TYR A 119 14.40 4.58 21.73
CA TYR A 119 15.86 4.44 21.63
C TYR A 119 16.58 5.80 21.72
N GLY A 120 15.87 6.89 22.06
CA GLY A 120 16.44 8.23 22.15
C GLY A 120 16.75 8.88 20.79
N ILE A 121 16.17 8.35 19.70
CA ILE A 121 16.48 8.76 18.31
C ILE A 121 15.62 9.93 17.84
N ASP A 122 14.40 10.05 18.37
CA ASP A 122 13.39 11.03 17.96
C ASP A 122 12.78 11.70 19.20
N PRO A 123 13.60 12.48 19.95
CA PRO A 123 13.19 13.05 21.24
C PRO A 123 11.98 13.99 21.14
N GLU A 124 11.81 14.69 20.01
CA GLU A 124 10.67 15.59 19.76
C GLU A 124 9.32 14.84 19.72
N ARG A 125 9.33 13.53 19.45
CA ARG A 125 8.10 12.73 19.23
C ARG A 125 7.97 11.54 20.17
N VAL A 126 8.69 11.54 21.30
CA VAL A 126 8.65 10.46 22.30
C VAL A 126 7.22 10.20 22.80
N TYR A 127 6.43 11.27 23.02
CA TYR A 127 5.06 11.17 23.53
C TYR A 127 4.01 10.82 22.47
N VAL A 128 4.36 10.83 21.18
CA VAL A 128 3.43 10.51 20.07
C VAL A 128 3.20 9.00 19.95
N GLY A 129 4.11 8.18 20.47
CA GLY A 129 4.01 6.73 20.46
C GLY A 129 4.12 6.12 19.05
N ASN A 130 3.44 5.00 18.83
CA ASN A 130 3.47 4.29 17.57
C ASN A 130 2.55 4.94 16.52
N SER A 131 3.11 5.20 15.34
CA SER A 131 2.40 5.76 14.19
C SER A 131 2.14 4.72 13.07
N LEU A 132 2.73 3.52 13.18
CA LEU A 132 2.65 2.46 12.19
C LEU A 132 1.41 1.58 12.40
N PRO A 133 0.60 1.29 11.37
CA PRO A 133 0.65 1.79 10.00
C PRO A 133 -0.10 3.14 9.82
N SER A 134 0.19 3.85 8.72
CA SER A 134 -0.48 5.12 8.40
C SER A 134 -1.97 4.91 8.04
N GLY A 135 -2.85 5.66 8.71
CA GLY A 135 -4.30 5.55 8.49
C GLY A 135 -4.74 6.15 7.15
N HIS A 136 -4.30 7.38 6.85
CA HIS A 136 -4.60 8.06 5.58
C HIS A 136 -4.09 7.26 4.38
N THR A 137 -2.89 6.69 4.50
CA THR A 137 -2.31 5.84 3.45
C THR A 137 -3.11 4.55 3.25
N THR A 138 -3.55 3.90 4.33
CA THR A 138 -4.44 2.71 4.24
C THR A 138 -5.76 3.07 3.55
N VAL A 139 -6.38 4.20 3.91
CA VAL A 139 -7.60 4.68 3.26
C VAL A 139 -7.39 4.84 1.76
N ALA A 140 -6.36 5.59 1.37
CA ALA A 140 -6.03 5.87 -0.03
C ALA A 140 -5.84 4.59 -0.84
N ALA A 141 -5.00 3.68 -0.32
CA ALA A 141 -4.64 2.45 -0.98
C ALA A 141 -5.80 1.45 -1.03
N SER A 142 -6.56 1.30 0.06
CA SER A 142 -7.70 0.37 0.09
C SER A 142 -8.79 0.78 -0.89
N VAL A 143 -9.10 2.08 -0.99
CA VAL A 143 -10.02 2.63 -1.99
C VAL A 143 -9.50 2.40 -3.41
N ALA A 144 -8.24 2.73 -3.68
CA ALA A 144 -7.64 2.56 -5.01
C ALA A 144 -7.68 1.10 -5.46
N VAL A 145 -7.31 0.17 -4.58
CA VAL A 145 -7.34 -1.27 -4.86
C VAL A 145 -8.77 -1.77 -5.02
N ALA A 146 -9.70 -1.38 -4.14
CA ALA A 146 -11.12 -1.75 -4.25
C ALA A 146 -11.71 -1.27 -5.58
N LEU A 147 -11.41 -0.05 -6.01
CA LEU A 147 -11.83 0.47 -7.30
C LEU A 147 -11.32 -0.42 -8.45
N VAL A 148 -10.04 -0.82 -8.44
CA VAL A 148 -9.46 -1.73 -9.45
C VAL A 148 -10.18 -3.09 -9.47
N LEU A 149 -10.64 -3.61 -8.33
CA LEU A 149 -11.45 -4.83 -8.26
C LEU A 149 -12.80 -4.66 -8.98
N VAL A 150 -13.46 -3.51 -8.79
CA VAL A 150 -14.81 -3.24 -9.31
C VAL A 150 -14.81 -2.77 -10.77
N LEU A 151 -13.73 -2.11 -11.22
CA LEU A 151 -13.62 -1.55 -12.57
C LEU A 151 -13.75 -2.62 -13.66
N PRO A 152 -14.41 -2.29 -14.79
CA PRO A 152 -14.48 -3.19 -15.92
C PRO A 152 -13.09 -3.37 -16.54
N PRO A 153 -12.82 -4.53 -17.18
CA PRO A 153 -11.49 -4.83 -17.68
C PRO A 153 -10.91 -3.79 -18.64
N LYS A 154 -11.75 -3.09 -19.43
CA LYS A 154 -11.27 -2.09 -20.40
C LYS A 154 -10.52 -0.91 -19.77
N VAL A 155 -10.90 -0.49 -18.56
CA VAL A 155 -10.33 0.67 -17.87
C VAL A 155 -9.51 0.30 -16.64
N ARG A 156 -9.43 -1.00 -16.31
CA ARG A 156 -8.79 -1.48 -15.09
C ARG A 156 -7.30 -1.16 -15.03
N ALA A 157 -6.58 -1.31 -16.13
CA ALA A 157 -5.15 -0.94 -16.20
C ALA A 157 -4.93 0.55 -15.94
N PHE A 158 -5.74 1.41 -16.56
CA PHE A 158 -5.69 2.85 -16.32
C PHE A 158 -6.00 3.18 -14.85
N GLY A 159 -7.08 2.61 -14.31
CA GLY A 159 -7.44 2.75 -12.90
C GLY A 159 -6.36 2.25 -11.93
N ALA A 160 -5.60 1.21 -12.30
CA ALA A 160 -4.49 0.72 -11.50
C ALA A 160 -3.31 1.71 -11.48
N VAL A 161 -2.97 2.32 -12.62
CA VAL A 161 -1.91 3.35 -12.69
C VAL A 161 -2.31 4.59 -11.90
N VAL A 162 -3.51 5.12 -12.13
CA VAL A 162 -4.02 6.30 -11.42
C VAL A 162 -4.17 6.01 -9.93
N GLY A 163 -4.71 4.84 -9.57
CA GLY A 163 -4.89 4.43 -8.18
C GLY A 163 -3.56 4.21 -7.45
N ALA A 164 -2.56 3.61 -8.10
CA ALA A 164 -1.22 3.49 -7.53
C ALA A 164 -0.57 4.86 -7.35
N GLY A 165 -0.68 5.75 -8.33
CA GLY A 165 -0.19 7.13 -8.24
C GLY A 165 -0.85 7.89 -7.08
N TYR A 166 -2.18 7.84 -6.99
CA TYR A 166 -2.93 8.47 -5.89
C TYR A 166 -2.51 7.95 -4.51
N ALA A 167 -2.46 6.62 -4.32
CA ALA A 167 -2.08 6.02 -3.05
C ALA A 167 -0.60 6.27 -2.68
N ALA A 168 0.29 6.26 -3.67
CA ALA A 168 1.70 6.63 -3.50
C ALA A 168 1.84 8.10 -3.08
N THR A 169 1.18 9.01 -3.79
CA THR A 169 1.16 10.44 -3.46
C THR A 169 0.61 10.69 -2.07
N ALA A 170 -0.45 9.98 -1.66
CA ALA A 170 -0.97 10.06 -0.30
C ALA A 170 0.06 9.62 0.75
N GLY A 171 0.74 8.50 0.51
CA GLY A 171 1.83 8.03 1.37
C GLY A 171 2.95 9.07 1.49
N VAL A 172 3.41 9.62 0.37
CA VAL A 172 4.44 10.67 0.36
C VAL A 172 3.94 11.94 1.04
N ALA A 173 2.69 12.36 0.80
CA ALA A 173 2.10 13.53 1.43
C ALA A 173 2.08 13.42 2.96
N THR A 174 1.77 12.24 3.52
CA THR A 174 1.84 12.05 4.98
C THR A 174 3.26 12.16 5.55
N LEU A 175 4.28 11.80 4.76
CA LEU A 175 5.69 12.00 5.10
C LEU A 175 6.08 13.49 4.99
N SER A 176 5.67 14.15 3.91
CA SER A 176 5.93 15.58 3.65
C SER A 176 5.28 16.48 4.70
N ALA A 177 4.04 16.18 5.10
CA ALA A 177 3.33 16.84 6.20
C ALA A 177 4.05 16.67 7.54
N GLY A 178 4.95 15.68 7.65
CA GLY A 178 5.59 15.30 8.90
C GLY A 178 4.66 14.55 9.83
N TRP A 179 3.57 13.96 9.35
CA TRP A 179 2.64 13.21 10.20
C TRP A 179 3.13 11.78 10.42
N HIS A 180 3.65 11.15 9.36
CA HIS A 180 4.00 9.74 9.34
C HIS A 180 5.42 9.50 8.85
N ARG A 181 6.03 8.44 9.39
CA ARG A 181 7.32 7.92 8.95
C ARG A 181 7.15 7.16 7.62
N PRO A 182 8.20 7.03 6.78
CA PRO A 182 8.10 6.29 5.53
C PRO A 182 7.63 4.84 5.70
N SER A 183 8.13 4.17 6.74
CA SER A 183 7.74 2.79 7.08
C SER A 183 6.23 2.66 7.37
N ASP A 184 5.59 3.68 7.93
CA ASP A 184 4.14 3.70 8.20
C ASP A 184 3.32 3.56 6.90
N ALA A 185 3.77 4.21 5.82
CA ALA A 185 3.11 4.16 4.52
C ALA A 185 3.34 2.83 3.81
N VAL A 186 4.58 2.30 3.85
CA VAL A 186 4.90 0.97 3.29
C VAL A 186 4.09 -0.12 4.00
N ALA A 187 4.04 -0.07 5.34
CA ALA A 187 3.27 -0.99 6.15
C ALA A 187 1.76 -0.95 5.83
N ALA A 188 1.21 0.24 5.60
CA ALA A 188 -0.18 0.42 5.18
C ALA A 188 -0.48 -0.28 3.84
N PHE A 189 0.39 -0.12 2.83
CA PHE A 189 0.22 -0.80 1.54
C PHE A 189 0.25 -2.33 1.66
N LEU A 190 1.12 -2.87 2.51
CA LEU A 190 1.21 -4.31 2.76
C LEU A 190 -0.07 -4.85 3.44
N VAL A 191 -0.61 -4.13 4.42
CA VAL A 191 -1.91 -4.47 5.05
C VAL A 191 -3.03 -4.49 4.01
N VAL A 192 -3.11 -3.45 3.16
CA VAL A 192 -4.10 -3.40 2.07
C VAL A 192 -3.93 -4.57 1.10
N GLY A 193 -2.69 -4.92 0.76
CA GLY A 193 -2.43 -6.04 -0.14
C GLY A 193 -2.78 -7.40 0.45
N VAL A 194 -2.63 -7.61 1.77
CA VAL A 194 -3.17 -8.80 2.46
C VAL A 194 -4.68 -8.86 2.27
N TRP A 195 -5.38 -7.77 2.57
CA TRP A 195 -6.84 -7.71 2.40
C TRP A 195 -7.30 -7.84 0.95
N ALA A 196 -6.51 -7.39 -0.01
CA ALA A 196 -6.75 -7.62 -1.43
C ALA A 196 -6.68 -9.11 -1.82
N ALA A 197 -5.69 -9.83 -1.27
CA ALA A 197 -5.59 -11.26 -1.46
C ALA A 197 -6.75 -12.03 -0.80
N LEU A 198 -7.16 -11.63 0.42
CA LEU A 198 -8.32 -12.20 1.11
C LEU A 198 -9.64 -11.93 0.38
N ALA A 199 -9.85 -10.70 -0.11
CA ALA A 199 -10.98 -10.35 -0.95
C ALA A 199 -10.99 -11.19 -2.24
N GLY A 200 -9.81 -11.43 -2.83
CA GLY A 200 -9.67 -12.33 -3.97
C GLY A 200 -10.03 -13.79 -3.66
N LEU A 201 -9.65 -14.30 -2.48
CA LEU A 201 -10.03 -15.64 -2.02
C LEU A 201 -11.55 -15.75 -1.84
N LEU A 202 -12.17 -14.73 -1.24
CA LEU A 202 -13.62 -14.68 -1.09
C LEU A 202 -14.31 -14.76 -2.47
N LEU A 203 -13.88 -13.94 -3.43
CA LEU A 203 -14.42 -13.95 -4.79
C LEU A 203 -14.25 -15.32 -5.48
N LEU A 204 -13.12 -15.97 -5.27
CA LEU A 204 -12.85 -17.30 -5.82
C LEU A 204 -13.81 -18.36 -5.26
N VAL A 205 -14.16 -18.25 -3.97
CA VAL A 205 -15.07 -19.18 -3.30
C VAL A 205 -16.53 -18.89 -3.64
N THR A 206 -16.95 -17.62 -3.68
CA THR A 206 -18.36 -17.22 -3.88
C THR A 206 -18.79 -17.20 -5.34
N GLN A 207 -17.89 -17.01 -6.30
CA GLN A 207 -18.23 -17.01 -7.75
C GLN A 207 -17.96 -18.38 -8.43
N ARG A 208 -18.14 -19.46 -7.66
CA ARG A 208 -17.79 -20.87 -7.96
C ARG A 208 -18.32 -21.41 -9.30
N GLU A 209 -19.36 -20.82 -9.88
CA GLU A 209 -20.01 -21.31 -11.12
C GLU A 209 -19.78 -20.43 -12.37
N ARG A 210 -19.37 -19.16 -12.22
CA ARG A 210 -19.33 -18.20 -13.36
C ARG A 210 -17.93 -17.91 -13.91
N ALA A 211 -16.88 -18.40 -13.25
CA ALA A 211 -15.48 -18.11 -13.60
C ALA A 211 -14.97 -18.93 -14.80
N LYS A 212 -15.25 -18.51 -16.04
CA LYS A 212 -14.46 -18.90 -17.21
C LYS A 212 -13.17 -18.08 -17.24
N VAL A 213 -12.02 -18.72 -17.02
CA VAL A 213 -10.69 -18.11 -17.10
C VAL A 213 -10.40 -17.75 -18.55
N ALA A 214 -10.48 -16.47 -18.90
CA ALA A 214 -10.14 -15.99 -20.24
C ALA A 214 -8.62 -15.75 -20.38
N ARG A 215 -8.08 -15.99 -21.59
CA ARG A 215 -6.65 -15.91 -21.93
C ARG A 215 -6.02 -14.54 -21.58
N ALA A 216 -5.27 -14.57 -20.49
CA ALA A 216 -3.95 -14.02 -20.17
C ALA A 216 -3.48 -12.56 -20.46
N ASP A 217 -3.90 -11.82 -21.49
CA ASP A 217 -2.98 -10.76 -22.02
C ASP A 217 -3.32 -9.28 -21.75
N ALA A 218 -4.51 -8.94 -21.26
CA ALA A 218 -4.99 -7.55 -21.36
C ALA A 218 -4.22 -6.50 -20.52
N HIS A 219 -3.48 -6.89 -19.47
CA HIS A 219 -2.84 -5.94 -18.55
C HIS A 219 -1.42 -6.33 -18.12
N ARG A 220 -0.79 -7.31 -18.81
CA ARG A 220 0.55 -7.82 -18.45
C ARG A 220 1.60 -6.72 -18.51
N LEU A 221 1.56 -5.89 -19.56
CA LEU A 221 2.48 -4.77 -19.70
C LEU A 221 2.31 -3.77 -18.55
N THR A 222 1.09 -3.38 -18.20
CA THR A 222 0.84 -2.45 -17.07
C THR A 222 1.30 -3.03 -15.74
N ALA A 223 1.01 -4.31 -15.47
CA ALA A 223 1.49 -4.97 -14.27
C ALA A 223 3.03 -5.08 -14.24
N LEU A 224 3.64 -5.36 -15.39
CA LEU A 224 5.10 -5.40 -15.53
C LEU A 224 5.72 -4.03 -15.30
N LEU A 225 5.18 -2.96 -15.89
CA LEU A 225 5.69 -1.60 -15.72
C LEU A 225 5.55 -1.12 -14.28
N LEU A 226 4.39 -1.34 -13.64
CA LEU A 226 4.17 -1.01 -12.23
C LEU A 226 5.08 -1.83 -11.31
N GLY A 227 5.23 -3.13 -11.58
CA GLY A 227 6.04 -4.04 -10.79
C GLY A 227 7.54 -3.78 -10.94
N ALA A 228 8.05 -3.72 -12.17
CA ALA A 228 9.46 -3.47 -12.46
C ALA A 228 9.86 -2.04 -12.07
N GLY A 229 9.05 -1.03 -12.43
CA GLY A 229 9.27 0.35 -12.00
C GLY A 229 9.23 0.47 -10.48
N GLY A 230 8.30 -0.23 -9.82
CA GLY A 230 8.23 -0.25 -8.36
C GLY A 230 9.43 -0.92 -7.70
N LEU A 231 9.90 -2.05 -8.24
CA LEU A 231 11.11 -2.72 -7.77
C LEU A 231 12.36 -1.85 -7.97
N LEU A 232 12.49 -1.18 -9.12
CA LEU A 232 13.58 -0.24 -9.38
C LEU A 232 13.57 0.92 -8.37
N ALA A 233 12.40 1.45 -8.04
CA ALA A 233 12.26 2.50 -7.03
C ALA A 233 12.59 1.99 -5.61
N ILE A 234 12.24 0.75 -5.27
CA ILE A 234 12.67 0.10 -4.01
C ILE A 234 14.18 -0.11 -3.97
N VAL A 235 14.80 -0.53 -5.08
CA VAL A 235 16.27 -0.67 -5.17
C VAL A 235 16.94 0.69 -5.01
N ALA A 236 16.45 1.73 -5.69
CA ALA A 236 16.96 3.09 -5.54
C ALA A 236 16.82 3.60 -4.09
N CYS A 237 15.69 3.33 -3.43
CA CYS A 237 15.51 3.56 -2.01
C CYS A 237 16.57 2.82 -1.18
N GLY A 238 16.75 1.51 -1.40
CA GLY A 238 17.76 0.71 -0.71
C GLY A 238 19.18 1.23 -0.87
N LEU A 239 19.55 1.70 -2.06
CA LEU A 239 20.86 2.33 -2.33
C LEU A 239 21.01 3.68 -1.63
N ALA A 240 19.97 4.51 -1.62
CA ALA A 240 19.97 5.78 -0.90
C ALA A 240 20.11 5.55 0.62
N LEU A 241 19.38 4.58 1.16
CA LEU A 241 19.42 4.21 2.57
C LEU A 241 20.75 3.56 2.96
N SER A 242 21.32 2.70 2.11
CA SER A 242 22.62 2.06 2.41
C SER A 242 23.75 3.08 2.47
N TRP A 243 23.75 4.08 1.59
CA TRP A 243 24.66 5.21 1.66
C TRP A 243 24.47 6.03 2.95
N LEU A 244 23.21 6.25 3.36
CA LEU A 244 22.89 6.96 4.61
C LEU A 244 23.38 6.25 5.87
N VAL A 245 23.36 4.92 5.90
CA VAL A 245 23.78 4.12 7.06
C VAL A 245 25.23 4.42 7.47
N GLY A 246 26.08 4.89 6.55
CA GLY A 246 27.43 5.36 6.87
C GLY A 246 27.48 6.57 7.83
N MET A 247 26.39 7.32 7.94
CA MET A 247 26.25 8.52 8.79
C MET A 247 25.43 8.29 10.06
N ARG A 248 25.13 7.02 10.40
CA ARG A 248 24.26 6.66 11.54
C ARG A 248 24.72 7.14 12.93
N GLY A 249 25.97 7.59 13.06
CA GLY A 249 26.52 8.15 14.30
C GLY A 249 26.14 9.61 14.54
N THR A 250 25.56 10.28 13.54
CA THR A 250 25.12 11.67 13.61
C THR A 250 23.60 11.71 13.81
N SER A 251 23.10 12.59 14.69
CA SER A 251 21.66 12.73 14.87
C SER A 251 21.02 13.31 13.60
N ALA A 252 19.76 12.97 13.33
CA ALA A 252 19.07 13.44 12.13
C ALA A 252 18.97 14.98 12.06
N ALA A 253 18.91 15.65 13.22
CA ALA A 253 18.84 17.11 13.31
C ALA A 253 20.17 17.81 12.93
N GLU A 254 21.30 17.12 13.10
CA GLU A 254 22.64 17.64 12.80
C GLU A 254 23.11 17.32 11.38
N LEU A 255 22.35 16.50 10.63
CA LEU A 255 22.69 16.15 9.26
C LEU A 255 22.63 17.38 8.35
N ALA A 256 23.61 17.46 7.45
CA ALA A 256 23.59 18.43 6.37
C ALA A 256 22.39 18.24 5.43
N ARG A 257 22.09 19.26 4.63
CA ARG A 257 20.96 19.28 3.69
C ARG A 257 20.96 18.08 2.72
N GLN A 258 22.13 17.70 2.20
CA GLN A 258 22.23 16.64 1.18
C GLN A 258 21.81 15.25 1.72
N PRO A 259 22.33 14.75 2.86
CA PRO A 259 21.84 13.51 3.47
C PRO A 259 20.33 13.50 3.73
N LEU A 260 19.78 14.61 4.25
CA LEU A 260 18.36 14.76 4.49
C LEU A 260 17.53 14.65 3.20
N LEU A 261 17.98 15.30 2.12
CA LEU A 261 17.34 15.20 0.80
C LEU A 261 17.41 13.78 0.23
N VAL A 262 18.54 13.10 0.36
CA VAL A 262 18.70 11.70 -0.09
C VAL A 262 17.77 10.79 0.70
N GLY A 263 17.65 10.98 2.01
CA GLY A 263 16.75 10.21 2.86
C GLY A 263 15.29 10.42 2.53
N TYR A 264 14.89 11.68 2.34
CA TYR A 264 13.52 12.03 1.94
C TYR A 264 13.18 11.50 0.54
N ALA A 265 13.99 11.80 -0.48
CA ALA A 265 13.74 11.39 -1.86
C ALA A 265 13.81 9.86 -2.03
N GLY A 266 14.80 9.21 -1.40
CA GLY A 266 14.93 7.76 -1.37
C GLY A 266 13.71 7.10 -0.72
N SER A 267 13.26 7.63 0.42
CA SER A 267 12.06 7.13 1.10
C SER A 267 10.79 7.34 0.28
N ALA A 268 10.63 8.50 -0.36
CA ALA A 268 9.50 8.77 -1.24
C ALA A 268 9.46 7.79 -2.44
N ALA A 269 10.63 7.48 -3.02
CA ALA A 269 10.75 6.45 -4.04
C ALA A 269 10.38 5.05 -3.49
N GLY A 270 10.80 4.72 -2.26
CA GLY A 270 10.43 3.47 -1.59
C GLY A 270 8.91 3.33 -1.34
N ILE A 271 8.25 4.41 -0.93
CA ILE A 271 6.78 4.47 -0.77
C ILE A 271 6.10 4.23 -2.12
N ALA A 272 6.46 5.00 -3.15
CA ALA A 272 5.88 4.87 -4.47
C ALA A 272 6.14 3.48 -5.08
N GLY A 273 7.36 2.96 -4.89
CA GLY A 273 7.76 1.65 -5.39
C GLY A 273 6.98 0.51 -4.74
N SER A 274 6.80 0.59 -3.41
CA SER A 274 6.01 -0.39 -2.65
C SER A 274 4.56 -0.42 -3.12
N MET A 275 3.93 0.74 -3.32
CA MET A 275 2.56 0.80 -3.85
C MET A 275 2.47 0.25 -5.29
N GLY A 276 3.47 0.56 -6.13
CA GLY A 276 3.55 0.03 -7.50
C GLY A 276 3.60 -1.50 -7.54
N VAL A 277 4.43 -2.11 -6.68
CA VAL A 277 4.52 -3.57 -6.54
C VAL A 277 3.19 -4.15 -6.03
N VAL A 278 2.60 -3.60 -4.97
CA VAL A 278 1.31 -4.07 -4.45
C VAL A 278 0.22 -4.00 -5.52
N MET A 279 0.11 -2.89 -6.24
CA MET A 279 -0.88 -2.74 -7.31
C MET A 279 -0.62 -3.70 -8.48
N ALA A 280 0.63 -3.94 -8.85
CA ALA A 280 0.98 -4.93 -9.87
C ALA A 280 0.52 -6.33 -9.46
N LEU A 281 0.76 -6.73 -8.21
CA LEU A 281 0.33 -8.03 -7.68
C LEU A 281 -1.20 -8.15 -7.66
N VAL A 282 -1.91 -7.09 -7.27
CA VAL A 282 -3.37 -7.01 -7.37
C VAL A 282 -3.82 -7.20 -8.82
N LEU A 283 -3.26 -6.45 -9.77
CA LEU A 283 -3.67 -6.50 -11.17
C LEU A 283 -3.46 -7.90 -11.78
N ILE A 284 -2.37 -8.58 -11.40
CA ILE A 284 -2.09 -9.98 -11.77
C ILE A 284 -3.13 -10.93 -11.18
N ALA A 285 -3.51 -10.73 -9.91
CA ALA A 285 -4.49 -11.55 -9.21
C ALA A 285 -5.91 -11.40 -9.76
N VAL A 286 -6.37 -10.17 -10.02
CA VAL A 286 -7.73 -9.88 -10.50
C VAL A 286 -8.04 -10.55 -11.83
N HIS A 287 -7.04 -10.67 -12.71
CA HIS A 287 -7.21 -11.36 -13.99
C HIS A 287 -7.60 -12.83 -13.82
N ARG A 288 -7.19 -13.47 -12.72
CA ARG A 288 -7.54 -14.86 -12.41
C ARG A 288 -8.92 -15.02 -11.76
N LEU A 289 -9.54 -13.91 -11.32
CA LEU A 289 -10.71 -13.90 -10.44
C LEU A 289 -12.01 -13.42 -11.11
N VAL A 290 -11.94 -12.50 -12.07
CA VAL A 290 -13.15 -11.86 -12.63
C VAL A 290 -13.45 -12.38 -14.06
N PRO A 291 -14.51 -13.18 -14.26
CA PRO A 291 -14.93 -13.62 -15.60
C PRO A 291 -15.40 -12.46 -16.48
N ARG A 292 -15.02 -12.49 -17.76
CA ARG A 292 -15.60 -11.66 -18.83
C ARG A 292 -16.83 -12.38 -19.38
N HIS A 293 -18.02 -11.81 -19.22
CA HIS A 293 -19.11 -12.16 -20.14
C HIS A 293 -18.84 -11.43 -21.46
N GLN A 294 -18.82 -12.18 -22.57
CA GLN A 294 -19.18 -11.60 -23.85
C GLN A 294 -20.66 -11.21 -23.72
N GLY A 295 -20.93 -9.91 -23.82
CA GLY A 295 -22.25 -9.47 -24.24
C GLY A 295 -22.43 -9.83 -25.70
#